data_AF-A0A3C1KT65-F1
#
_entry.id   AF-A0A3C1KT65-F1
#
_cell.length_a   1.000
_cell.length_b   1.000
_cell.length_c   1.000
_cell.angle_alpha   90.00
_cell.angle_beta   90.00
_cell.angle_gamma   90.00
#
_symmetry.space_group_name_H-M   'P 1'
#
loop_
_entity.id
_entity.type
_entity.pdbx_description
1 polymer ?
#
loop_
_entity_poly.entity_id
_entity_poly.type
_entity_poly.pdbx_seq_one_letter_code
_entity_poly.pdbx_strand_id
1 'polypeptide(L)'
;MDTWNIFRATAVASLLLMAGTFPAGADDTEIYKAEFSASTGSRPKVLVVFDDSGSMATMVDQQRPPYDPEDTTYQHSFISGGQPGNWSDRIYWSTDGEVPPKRISGQPNPNWFLKSKNRCASSYDSLALDGRFTADRARRWVDSRLVETAGYFRCDNDDETVQGNGCFKFVDVEVTTEICPDPVVVEVTQAEWEAWTGPKTRDCPEKRESRCVDNPALWDYFITRQDPCTTETVIESTWTRMRDAVWVPPSTALSIESWQPLTGGVTEPPHVECLNDVASGITNNGSGTGPGYPQDDVQTGNEYGPNPDPSMNWGTGAYTFYTGHYLDWYYDDSLEEPRSRIDIAQDVVSTIMRSNPGVDFGLMEFNSNQGSSNHG
;
A
#
# COMPACT_ATOMS: atom_id res chain seq x y z
N MET A 1 -30.20 -83.67 -3.39
CA MET A 1 -29.47 -82.38 -3.38
C MET A 1 -30.05 -81.56 -4.51
N ASP A 2 -30.85 -80.55 -4.16
CA ASP A 2 -31.73 -79.83 -5.09
C ASP A 2 -30.95 -78.93 -6.05
N THR A 3 -31.11 -79.20 -7.34
CA THR A 3 -30.52 -78.46 -8.47
C THR A 3 -31.01 -77.00 -8.55
N TRP A 4 -32.03 -76.65 -7.78
CA TRP A 4 -32.61 -75.30 -7.70
C TRP A 4 -31.76 -74.29 -6.92
N ASN A 5 -30.93 -74.74 -5.98
CA ASN A 5 -30.10 -73.86 -5.16
C ASN A 5 -28.74 -73.53 -5.80
N ILE A 6 -28.25 -74.38 -6.71
CA ILE A 6 -26.97 -74.17 -7.41
C ILE A 6 -27.06 -73.03 -8.41
N PHE A 7 -28.18 -72.91 -9.14
CA PHE A 7 -28.39 -71.83 -10.13
C PHE A 7 -28.51 -70.43 -9.51
N ARG A 8 -29.02 -70.33 -8.27
CA ARG A 8 -29.13 -69.05 -7.54
C ARG A 8 -27.78 -68.59 -6.99
N ALA A 9 -26.93 -69.53 -6.55
CA ALA A 9 -25.60 -69.21 -6.05
C ALA A 9 -24.66 -68.71 -7.17
N THR A 10 -24.73 -69.29 -8.37
CA THR A 10 -23.91 -68.84 -9.51
C THR A 10 -24.37 -67.52 -10.11
N ALA A 11 -25.68 -67.24 -10.17
CA ALA A 11 -26.19 -65.98 -10.70
C ALA A 11 -25.86 -64.78 -9.79
N VAL A 12 -25.87 -64.98 -8.47
CA VAL A 12 -25.51 -63.93 -7.50
C VAL A 12 -23.99 -63.68 -7.47
N ALA A 13 -23.17 -64.72 -7.63
CA ALA A 13 -21.71 -64.57 -7.73
C ALA A 13 -21.29 -63.81 -9.01
N SER A 14 -21.92 -64.07 -10.15
CA SER A 14 -21.62 -63.38 -11.42
C SER A 14 -22.09 -61.92 -11.44
N LEU A 15 -23.18 -61.59 -10.75
CA LEU A 15 -23.68 -60.21 -10.66
C LEU A 15 -22.87 -59.36 -9.66
N LEU A 16 -22.25 -59.98 -8.65
CA LEU A 16 -21.33 -59.33 -7.70
C LEU A 16 -19.93 -59.09 -8.30
N LEU A 17 -19.52 -59.85 -9.32
CA LEU A 17 -18.25 -59.66 -10.03
C LEU A 17 -18.29 -58.55 -11.11
N MET A 18 -19.47 -58.12 -11.56
CA MET A 18 -19.62 -57.01 -12.53
C MET A 18 -19.80 -55.62 -11.87
N ALA A 19 -19.92 -55.53 -10.55
CA ALA A 19 -20.04 -54.26 -9.84
C ALA A 19 -18.68 -53.63 -9.45
N GLY A 20 -17.56 -54.24 -9.83
CA GLY A 20 -16.21 -53.87 -9.38
C GLY A 20 -15.36 -53.04 -10.35
N THR A 21 -15.85 -52.71 -11.55
CA THR A 21 -15.09 -51.93 -12.54
C THR A 21 -15.85 -50.66 -12.92
N PHE A 22 -16.02 -49.76 -11.96
CA PHE A 22 -16.19 -48.36 -12.31
C PHE A 22 -14.80 -47.83 -12.71
N PRO A 23 -14.63 -47.17 -13.86
CA PRO A 23 -13.43 -46.38 -14.07
C PRO A 23 -13.36 -45.37 -12.92
N ALA A 24 -12.32 -45.45 -12.11
CA ALA A 24 -11.98 -44.39 -11.19
C ALA A 24 -11.67 -43.18 -12.07
N GLY A 25 -12.63 -42.26 -12.21
CA GLY A 25 -12.36 -40.95 -12.78
C GLY A 25 -11.43 -40.22 -11.83
N ALA A 26 -10.13 -40.26 -12.10
CA ALA A 26 -9.20 -39.30 -11.54
C ALA A 26 -9.46 -37.97 -12.25
N ASP A 27 -10.40 -37.21 -11.70
CA ASP A 27 -10.51 -35.79 -11.87
C ASP A 27 -10.10 -35.24 -10.51
N ASP A 28 -9.12 -34.35 -10.46
CA ASP A 28 -8.53 -33.65 -9.28
C ASP A 28 -7.03 -33.90 -9.13
N THR A 29 -6.21 -32.85 -9.36
CA THR A 29 -4.81 -32.76 -8.92
C THR A 29 -4.74 -31.70 -7.82
N GLU A 30 -5.29 -32.00 -6.65
CA GLU A 30 -5.26 -31.08 -5.51
C GLU A 30 -3.93 -31.27 -4.74
N ILE A 31 -3.08 -30.25 -4.73
CA ILE A 31 -1.84 -30.24 -3.96
C ILE A 31 -2.06 -29.54 -2.62
N TYR A 32 -2.09 -30.33 -1.54
CA TYR A 32 -2.12 -29.79 -0.19
C TYR A 32 -0.71 -29.35 0.23
N LYS A 33 -0.44 -28.04 0.21
CA LYS A 33 0.73 -27.45 0.88
C LYS A 33 0.49 -27.42 2.38
N ALA A 34 1.22 -28.24 3.13
CA ALA A 34 1.45 -27.98 4.55
C ALA A 34 2.57 -26.93 4.66
N GLU A 35 2.29 -25.78 5.30
CA GLU A 35 3.35 -24.83 5.66
C GLU A 35 4.32 -25.51 6.64
N PHE A 36 5.52 -25.81 6.17
CA PHE A 36 6.59 -26.36 6.99
C PHE A 36 7.58 -25.25 7.35
N SER A 37 7.63 -24.88 8.63
CA SER A 37 8.72 -24.08 9.17
C SER A 37 9.96 -24.94 9.34
N ALA A 38 10.96 -24.74 8.48
CA ALA A 38 12.27 -25.39 8.58
C ALA A 38 13.06 -24.84 9.79
N SER A 39 12.70 -25.29 11.00
CA SER A 39 13.43 -24.97 12.24
C SER A 39 14.20 -26.17 12.82
N THR A 40 14.18 -27.32 12.15
CA THR A 40 14.96 -28.50 12.57
C THR A 40 15.50 -29.22 11.32
N GLY A 41 16.77 -29.62 11.33
CA GLY A 41 17.51 -30.17 10.18
C GLY A 41 17.04 -31.53 9.65
N SER A 42 15.74 -31.82 9.64
CA SER A 42 15.14 -32.97 8.97
C SER A 42 14.68 -32.56 7.57
N ARG A 43 15.23 -33.20 6.53
CA ARG A 43 14.74 -33.10 5.15
C ARG A 43 13.46 -33.95 5.02
N PRO A 44 12.29 -33.36 4.71
CA PRO A 44 11.05 -34.11 4.52
C PRO A 44 11.20 -35.12 3.38
N LYS A 45 10.53 -36.28 3.49
CA LYS A 45 10.51 -37.30 2.43
C LYS A 45 9.12 -37.38 1.81
N VAL A 46 9.02 -37.20 0.50
CA VAL A 46 7.76 -37.27 -0.26
C VAL A 46 7.88 -38.39 -1.27
N LEU A 47 6.90 -39.31 -1.30
CA LEU A 47 6.79 -40.32 -2.36
C LEU A 47 5.73 -39.86 -3.37
N VAL A 48 6.16 -39.63 -4.60
CA VAL A 48 5.25 -39.37 -5.72
C VAL A 48 5.00 -40.69 -6.45
N VAL A 49 3.72 -41.04 -6.63
CA VAL A 49 3.30 -42.22 -7.38
C VAL A 49 2.65 -41.75 -8.67
N PHE A 50 3.25 -42.10 -9.81
CA PHE A 50 2.70 -41.81 -11.14
C PHE A 50 1.84 -42.97 -11.60
N ASP A 51 0.56 -42.72 -11.89
CA ASP A 51 -0.30 -43.64 -12.62
C ASP A 51 -0.06 -43.46 -14.13
N ASP A 52 0.13 -44.55 -14.87
CA ASP A 52 0.25 -44.54 -16.33
C ASP A 52 -1.03 -45.02 -17.04
N SER A 53 -2.13 -45.18 -16.29
CA SER A 53 -3.40 -45.68 -16.83
C SER A 53 -3.89 -44.87 -18.03
N GLY A 54 -4.76 -45.46 -18.86
CA GLY A 54 -5.21 -44.85 -20.11
C GLY A 54 -5.86 -43.46 -19.98
N SER A 55 -6.34 -43.07 -18.79
CA SER A 55 -6.84 -41.71 -18.55
C SER A 55 -5.74 -40.65 -18.59
N MET A 56 -4.49 -41.03 -18.29
CA MET A 56 -3.33 -40.15 -18.30
C MET A 56 -2.80 -39.86 -19.71
N ALA A 57 -3.22 -40.65 -20.70
CA ALA A 57 -3.02 -40.36 -22.13
C ALA A 57 -4.04 -39.35 -22.69
N THR A 58 -5.02 -38.90 -21.88
CA THR A 58 -5.99 -37.89 -22.31
C THR A 58 -5.27 -36.58 -22.59
N MET A 59 -5.51 -36.03 -23.78
CA MET A 59 -4.96 -34.74 -24.19
C MET A 59 -5.75 -33.60 -23.55
N VAL A 60 -5.02 -32.64 -23.00
CA VAL A 60 -5.54 -31.38 -22.47
C VAL A 60 -5.10 -30.29 -23.43
N ASP A 61 -6.05 -29.52 -23.94
CA ASP A 61 -5.78 -28.40 -24.84
C ASP A 61 -5.20 -27.18 -24.08
N GLN A 62 -4.66 -26.23 -24.83
CA GLN A 62 -4.15 -24.94 -24.32
C GLN A 62 -3.05 -25.08 -23.27
N GLN A 63 -2.21 -26.11 -23.39
CA GLN A 63 -1.09 -26.33 -22.49
C GLN A 63 0.19 -25.81 -23.12
N ARG A 64 1.09 -25.25 -22.30
CA ARG A 64 2.42 -24.81 -22.73
C ARG A 64 3.46 -25.87 -22.37
N PRO A 65 4.54 -26.02 -23.14
CA PRO A 65 5.71 -26.79 -22.70
C PRO A 65 6.35 -26.15 -21.46
N PRO A 66 7.18 -26.89 -20.72
CA PRO A 66 7.99 -26.32 -19.63
C PRO A 66 8.75 -25.07 -20.07
N TYR A 67 8.92 -24.15 -19.12
CA TYR A 67 9.87 -23.07 -19.31
C TYR A 67 11.29 -23.64 -19.49
N ASP A 68 11.94 -23.22 -20.57
CA ASP A 68 13.33 -23.51 -20.89
C ASP A 68 14.11 -22.18 -20.85
N PRO A 69 15.04 -22.00 -19.89
CA PRO A 69 15.82 -20.77 -19.78
C PRO A 69 16.76 -20.52 -20.97
N GLU A 70 17.05 -21.53 -21.79
CA GLU A 70 17.93 -21.43 -22.96
C GLU A 70 17.17 -21.23 -24.28
N ASP A 71 15.83 -21.30 -24.26
CA ASP A 71 15.02 -21.16 -25.47
C ASP A 71 14.91 -19.71 -25.93
N THR A 72 15.66 -19.38 -26.98
CA THR A 72 15.67 -18.05 -27.59
C THR A 72 14.50 -17.76 -28.54
N THR A 73 13.52 -18.66 -28.67
CA THR A 73 12.47 -18.59 -29.69
C THR A 73 11.13 -18.06 -29.18
N TYR A 74 10.98 -17.87 -27.86
CA TYR A 74 9.77 -17.29 -27.26
C TYR A 74 9.42 -15.95 -27.90
N GLN A 75 8.15 -15.81 -28.29
CA GLN A 75 7.65 -14.56 -28.82
C GLN A 75 7.72 -13.48 -27.74
N HIS A 76 8.26 -12.31 -28.08
CA HIS A 76 8.33 -11.14 -27.19
C HIS A 76 6.95 -10.46 -27.05
N SER A 77 5.96 -11.23 -26.66
CA SER A 77 4.55 -10.84 -26.67
C SER A 77 4.20 -10.04 -25.41
N PHE A 78 4.99 -10.10 -24.34
CA PHE A 78 4.68 -9.42 -23.08
C PHE A 78 4.74 -7.88 -23.18
N ILE A 79 5.69 -7.34 -23.95
CA ILE A 79 5.73 -5.90 -24.25
C ILE A 79 5.09 -5.61 -25.59
N SER A 80 3.94 -4.95 -25.55
CA SER A 80 3.36 -4.29 -26.73
C SER A 80 4.26 -3.12 -27.16
N GLY A 81 4.91 -3.23 -28.32
CA GLY A 81 5.70 -2.13 -28.92
C GLY A 81 7.14 -2.45 -29.35
N GLY A 82 7.52 -3.73 -29.39
CA GLY A 82 8.89 -4.18 -29.72
C GLY A 82 9.76 -4.33 -28.47
N GLN A 83 10.88 -5.05 -28.59
CA GLN A 83 11.83 -5.24 -27.50
C GLN A 83 12.48 -3.89 -27.13
N PRO A 84 12.23 -3.29 -25.94
CA PRO A 84 13.11 -2.25 -25.46
C PRO A 84 14.51 -2.87 -25.30
N GLY A 85 15.57 -2.13 -25.65
CA GLY A 85 16.95 -2.65 -25.70
C GLY A 85 17.51 -3.17 -24.36
N ASN A 86 16.74 -3.13 -23.28
CA ASN A 86 17.07 -3.63 -21.95
C ASN A 86 15.99 -4.56 -21.38
N TRP A 87 15.08 -5.12 -22.19
CA TRP A 87 14.00 -6.01 -21.73
C TRP A 87 14.51 -7.20 -20.92
N SER A 88 15.53 -7.87 -21.44
CA SER A 88 16.22 -8.98 -20.78
C SER A 88 16.90 -8.57 -19.47
N ASP A 89 17.14 -7.28 -19.26
CA ASP A 89 17.80 -6.74 -18.07
C ASP A 89 16.81 -6.36 -16.97
N ARG A 90 15.53 -6.70 -17.11
CA ARG A 90 14.49 -6.35 -16.13
C ARG A 90 14.09 -7.55 -15.29
N ILE A 91 13.82 -7.26 -14.02
CA ILE A 91 13.13 -8.13 -13.07
C ILE A 91 11.79 -7.48 -12.78
N TYR A 92 10.73 -8.17 -13.17
CA TYR A 92 9.34 -7.83 -12.88
C TYR A 92 8.96 -8.34 -11.51
N TRP A 93 8.03 -7.68 -10.83
CA TRP A 93 7.60 -8.16 -9.52
C TRP A 93 6.13 -7.93 -9.21
N SER A 94 5.60 -8.80 -8.35
CA SER A 94 4.26 -8.71 -7.77
C SER A 94 4.30 -9.07 -6.28
N THR A 95 3.28 -8.64 -5.52
CA THR A 95 3.16 -8.87 -4.07
C THR A 95 2.04 -9.85 -3.72
N ASP A 96 1.18 -10.17 -4.68
CA ASP A 96 0.06 -11.10 -4.58
C ASP A 96 0.42 -12.50 -5.11
N GLY A 97 1.59 -12.64 -5.73
CA GLY A 97 2.03 -13.91 -6.34
C GLY A 97 1.47 -14.14 -7.74
N GLU A 98 0.61 -13.24 -8.23
CA GLU A 98 0.09 -13.26 -9.60
C GLU A 98 1.20 -12.91 -10.59
N VAL A 99 1.10 -13.46 -11.80
CA VAL A 99 2.01 -13.12 -12.88
C VAL A 99 1.69 -11.69 -13.34
N PRO A 100 2.69 -10.78 -13.42
CA PRO A 100 2.46 -9.40 -13.82
C PRO A 100 1.71 -9.34 -15.16
N PRO A 101 0.67 -8.51 -15.30
CA PRO A 101 -0.15 -8.49 -16.50
C PRO A 101 0.65 -7.98 -17.70
N LYS A 102 0.35 -8.53 -18.89
CA LYS A 102 0.87 -8.04 -20.17
C LYS A 102 0.63 -6.52 -20.30
N ARG A 103 1.62 -5.81 -20.84
CA ARG A 103 1.52 -4.36 -21.04
C ARG A 103 0.49 -4.06 -22.15
N ILE A 104 -0.60 -3.38 -21.79
CA ILE A 104 -1.64 -2.91 -22.72
C ILE A 104 -1.62 -1.38 -22.77
N SER A 105 -1.80 -0.80 -23.96
CA SER A 105 -1.88 0.66 -24.12
C SER A 105 -2.98 1.25 -23.22
N GLY A 106 -2.63 2.22 -22.39
CA GLY A 106 -3.56 2.87 -21.44
C GLY A 106 -3.67 2.17 -20.07
N GLN A 107 -2.96 1.05 -19.85
CA GLN A 107 -2.83 0.43 -18.53
C GLN A 107 -1.52 0.83 -17.84
N PRO A 108 -1.46 0.81 -16.50
CA PRO A 108 -0.21 0.97 -15.76
C PRO A 108 0.84 -0.05 -16.25
N ASN A 109 2.09 0.40 -16.37
CA ASN A 109 3.16 -0.54 -16.66
C ASN A 109 3.31 -1.52 -15.49
N PRO A 110 3.63 -2.80 -15.77
CA PRO A 110 4.03 -3.75 -14.74
C PRO A 110 5.17 -3.18 -13.90
N ASN A 111 5.23 -3.55 -12.62
CA ASN A 111 6.33 -3.13 -11.77
C ASN A 111 7.59 -3.93 -12.12
N TRP A 112 8.72 -3.23 -12.24
CA TRP A 112 10.00 -3.85 -12.52
C TRP A 112 11.15 -3.02 -11.98
N PHE A 113 12.32 -3.62 -11.83
CA PHE A 113 13.60 -2.96 -11.64
C PHE A 113 14.70 -3.63 -12.49
N LEU A 114 15.83 -2.95 -12.73
CA LEU A 114 16.93 -3.55 -13.49
C LEU A 114 17.62 -4.69 -12.71
N LYS A 115 17.93 -5.80 -13.38
CA LYS A 115 18.73 -6.94 -12.88
C LYS A 115 20.02 -6.49 -12.22
N SER A 116 20.66 -5.46 -12.78
CA SER A 116 21.90 -4.87 -12.23
C SER A 116 21.74 -4.25 -10.85
N LYS A 117 20.51 -4.03 -10.38
CA LYS A 117 20.17 -3.53 -9.04
C LYS A 117 19.80 -4.65 -8.07
N ASN A 118 19.66 -5.88 -8.54
CA ASN A 118 19.37 -7.03 -7.69
C ASN A 118 20.60 -7.39 -6.85
N ARG A 119 20.42 -7.41 -5.54
CA ARG A 119 21.46 -7.71 -4.55
C ARG A 119 21.14 -8.99 -3.76
N CYS A 120 19.89 -9.42 -3.82
CA CYS A 120 19.40 -10.72 -3.36
C CYS A 120 20.02 -11.89 -4.15
N ALA A 121 21.15 -12.40 -3.69
CA ALA A 121 21.86 -13.50 -4.32
C ALA A 121 21.14 -14.85 -4.24
N SER A 122 20.32 -15.08 -3.22
CA SER A 122 19.44 -16.25 -3.13
C SER A 122 18.45 -16.33 -4.30
N SER A 123 18.17 -15.20 -4.97
CA SER A 123 17.29 -15.19 -6.15
C SER A 123 17.98 -15.58 -7.45
N TYR A 124 19.31 -15.56 -7.53
CA TYR A 124 20.03 -15.59 -8.81
C TYR A 124 19.82 -16.89 -9.58
N ASP A 125 19.99 -18.04 -8.92
CA ASP A 125 19.86 -19.35 -9.57
C ASP A 125 18.42 -19.63 -9.98
N SER A 126 17.43 -19.35 -9.12
CA SER A 126 16.01 -19.51 -9.46
C SER A 126 15.57 -18.59 -10.60
N LEU A 127 16.04 -17.34 -10.62
CA LEU A 127 15.75 -16.44 -11.73
C LEU A 127 16.43 -16.87 -13.04
N ALA A 128 17.61 -17.50 -12.97
CA ALA A 128 18.31 -18.01 -14.14
C ALA A 128 17.66 -19.29 -14.69
N LEU A 129 17.34 -20.26 -13.82
CA LEU A 129 16.87 -21.60 -14.20
C LEU A 129 15.36 -21.67 -14.38
N ASP A 130 14.60 -21.07 -13.48
CA ASP A 130 13.14 -21.16 -13.45
C ASP A 130 12.48 -19.86 -13.94
N GLY A 131 13.26 -18.79 -14.13
CA GLY A 131 12.77 -17.50 -14.59
C GLY A 131 11.94 -16.74 -13.55
N ARG A 132 11.77 -17.30 -12.34
CA ARG A 132 10.96 -16.77 -11.24
C ARG A 132 11.62 -17.05 -9.89
N PHE A 133 11.43 -16.16 -8.91
CA PHE A 133 11.83 -16.36 -7.52
C PHE A 133 10.83 -15.71 -6.57
N THR A 134 10.46 -16.37 -5.48
CA THR A 134 9.62 -15.75 -4.44
C THR A 134 10.49 -15.40 -3.24
N ALA A 135 10.76 -14.11 -3.08
CA ALA A 135 11.42 -13.57 -1.90
C ALA A 135 10.42 -13.54 -0.74
N ASP A 136 10.87 -14.02 0.42
CA ASP A 136 10.11 -13.94 1.67
C ASP A 136 9.75 -12.49 1.94
N ARG A 137 10.72 -11.58 1.79
CA ARG A 137 10.54 -10.13 1.84
C ARG A 137 11.58 -9.49 0.93
N ALA A 138 11.27 -8.32 0.38
CA ALA A 138 12.22 -7.54 -0.41
C ALA A 138 12.12 -6.05 -0.09
N ARG A 139 13.26 -5.36 -0.22
CA ARG A 139 13.41 -3.93 0.04
C ARG A 139 14.28 -3.28 -1.03
N ARG A 140 14.04 -1.99 -1.28
CA ARG A 140 14.89 -1.15 -2.11
C ARG A 140 15.61 -0.13 -1.23
N TRP A 141 16.86 0.14 -1.57
CA TRP A 141 17.57 1.26 -0.97
C TRP A 141 17.03 2.59 -1.50
N VAL A 142 17.02 3.61 -0.65
CA VAL A 142 16.72 4.99 -1.03
C VAL A 142 17.82 5.89 -0.48
N ASP A 143 18.49 6.64 -1.36
CA ASP A 143 19.62 7.47 -0.98
C ASP A 143 19.21 8.57 0.00
N SER A 144 20.04 8.78 1.02
CA SER A 144 19.94 9.93 1.94
C SER A 144 19.96 11.25 1.18
N ARG A 145 19.04 12.18 1.51
CA ARG A 145 18.94 13.49 0.85
C ARG A 145 19.14 14.62 1.84
N LEU A 146 19.63 15.76 1.35
CA LEU A 146 19.57 17.01 2.11
C LEU A 146 18.13 17.53 2.04
N VAL A 147 17.45 17.54 3.19
CA VAL A 147 16.14 18.18 3.35
C VAL A 147 16.39 19.61 3.83
N GLU A 148 16.08 20.56 2.97
CA GLU A 148 16.05 21.97 3.34
C GLU A 148 14.71 22.25 4.03
N THR A 149 14.77 22.49 5.34
CA THR A 149 13.61 22.99 6.08
C THR A 149 13.49 24.48 5.82
N ALA A 150 12.30 24.95 5.42
CA ALA A 150 12.04 26.38 5.42
C ALA A 150 12.13 26.90 6.86
N GLY A 151 12.76 28.05 7.05
CA GLY A 151 12.75 28.70 8.36
C GLY A 151 11.32 29.02 8.78
N TYR A 152 11.06 28.96 10.08
CA TYR A 152 9.72 29.16 10.63
C TYR A 152 9.77 30.00 11.90
N PHE A 153 8.65 30.67 12.21
CA PHE A 153 8.50 31.39 13.47
C PHE A 153 7.91 30.47 14.54
N ARG A 154 8.43 30.55 15.77
CA ARG A 154 7.90 29.83 16.94
C ARG A 154 7.71 30.75 18.14
N CYS A 155 6.82 30.36 19.04
CA CYS A 155 6.74 30.95 20.38
C CYS A 155 7.49 30.05 21.36
N ASP A 156 8.27 30.64 22.26
CA ASP A 156 9.00 29.88 23.29
C ASP A 156 8.11 29.45 24.46
N ASN A 157 6.91 30.04 24.56
CA ASN A 157 5.92 29.65 25.55
C ASN A 157 4.81 28.83 24.89
N ASP A 158 4.46 27.72 25.54
CA ASP A 158 3.45 26.77 25.05
C ASP A 158 2.01 27.31 25.10
N ASP A 159 1.75 28.39 25.85
CA ASP A 159 0.44 29.04 25.98
C ASP A 159 0.19 30.17 24.97
N GLU A 160 1.06 30.29 23.95
CA GLU A 160 0.99 31.31 22.91
C GLU A 160 0.94 30.71 21.51
N THR A 161 0.21 31.38 20.62
CA THR A 161 0.05 30.96 19.22
C THR A 161 0.82 31.88 18.29
N VAL A 162 1.59 31.32 17.37
CA VAL A 162 2.31 32.08 16.34
C VAL A 162 1.33 32.61 15.29
N GLN A 163 1.39 33.90 15.00
CA GLN A 163 0.75 34.52 13.84
C GLN A 163 1.73 35.50 13.19
N GLY A 164 2.20 35.17 11.98
CA GLY A 164 3.24 35.94 11.30
C GLY A 164 4.54 35.96 12.09
N ASN A 165 5.03 37.15 12.44
CA ASN A 165 6.23 37.37 13.25
C ASN A 165 5.90 37.65 14.74
N GLY A 166 4.69 37.34 15.20
CA GLY A 166 4.24 37.60 16.57
C GLY A 166 3.69 36.37 17.27
N CYS A 167 3.82 36.37 18.60
CA CYS A 167 3.19 35.43 19.51
C CYS A 167 1.97 36.08 20.15
N PHE A 168 0.82 35.41 20.05
CA PHE A 168 -0.46 35.91 20.50
C PHE A 168 -1.04 35.01 21.58
N LYS A 169 -1.68 35.61 22.57
CA LYS A 169 -2.40 34.90 23.61
C LYS A 169 -3.82 35.41 23.69
N PHE A 170 -4.75 34.50 23.95
CA PHE A 170 -6.14 34.86 24.22
C PHE A 170 -6.23 35.39 25.66
N VAL A 171 -6.57 36.66 25.81
CA VAL A 171 -6.61 37.35 27.10
C VAL A 171 -7.86 38.21 27.22
N ASP A 172 -8.29 38.41 28.46
CA ASP A 172 -9.37 39.31 28.82
C ASP A 172 -8.83 40.74 28.96
N VAL A 173 -9.44 41.68 28.24
CA VAL A 173 -9.07 43.10 28.24
C VAL A 173 -10.26 43.92 28.70
N GLU A 174 -10.01 44.90 29.58
CA GLU A 174 -11.01 45.86 30.00
C GLU A 174 -11.19 46.93 28.92
N VAL A 175 -12.39 47.01 28.37
CA VAL A 175 -12.77 48.02 27.39
C VAL A 175 -13.77 48.97 28.04
N THR A 176 -13.38 50.24 28.16
CA THR A 176 -14.26 51.30 28.67
C THR A 176 -14.87 52.05 27.49
N THR A 177 -16.21 52.03 27.40
CA THR A 177 -16.96 52.78 26.39
C THR A 177 -17.80 53.87 27.05
N GLU A 178 -17.90 55.02 26.38
CA GLU A 178 -18.73 56.14 26.82
C GLU A 178 -20.12 56.02 26.19
N ILE A 179 -21.15 55.98 27.03
CA ILE A 179 -22.55 55.88 26.61
C ILE A 179 -23.23 57.20 26.97
N CYS A 180 -23.61 57.94 25.94
CA CYS A 180 -24.35 59.19 26.07
C CYS A 180 -25.83 58.93 25.75
N PRO A 181 -26.76 59.09 26.69
CA PRO A 181 -28.19 58.97 26.39
C PRO A 181 -28.64 60.06 25.42
N ASP A 182 -29.71 59.82 24.66
CA ASP A 182 -30.24 60.83 23.72
C ASP A 182 -30.73 62.09 24.46
N PRO A 183 -30.59 63.29 23.86
CA PRO A 183 -31.10 64.52 24.45
C PRO A 183 -32.62 64.48 24.67
N VAL A 184 -33.08 64.97 25.82
CA VAL A 184 -34.50 64.97 26.20
C VAL A 184 -35.07 66.38 26.13
N VAL A 185 -36.25 66.53 25.52
CA VAL A 185 -37.00 67.80 25.49
C VAL A 185 -37.91 67.89 26.72
N VAL A 186 -37.75 68.96 27.49
CA VAL A 186 -38.51 69.22 28.72
C VAL A 186 -39.20 70.57 28.70
N GLU A 187 -40.38 70.63 29.29
CA GLU A 187 -41.19 71.84 29.46
C GLU A 187 -40.71 72.59 30.70
N VAL A 188 -40.54 73.92 30.57
CA VAL A 188 -39.98 74.78 31.61
C VAL A 188 -40.76 76.09 31.72
N THR A 189 -40.49 76.87 32.77
CA THR A 189 -41.05 78.23 32.88
C THR A 189 -40.38 79.20 31.91
N GLN A 190 -41.03 80.34 31.61
CA GLN A 190 -40.46 81.38 30.74
C GLN A 190 -39.11 81.88 31.24
N ALA A 191 -38.97 82.09 32.55
CA ALA A 191 -37.73 82.59 33.13
C ALA A 191 -36.58 81.58 32.97
N GLU A 192 -36.85 80.29 33.18
CA GLU A 192 -35.88 79.21 32.94
C GLU A 192 -35.53 79.10 31.46
N TRP A 193 -36.51 79.23 30.58
CA TRP A 193 -36.29 79.22 29.14
C TRP A 193 -35.43 80.39 28.69
N GLU A 194 -35.71 81.62 29.15
CA GLU A 194 -34.91 82.80 28.83
C GLU A 194 -33.47 82.66 29.33
N ALA A 195 -33.28 82.12 30.54
CA ALA A 195 -31.97 81.87 31.13
C ALA A 195 -31.20 80.70 30.46
N TRP A 196 -31.90 79.75 29.83
CA TRP A 196 -31.26 78.60 29.20
C TRP A 196 -30.45 79.01 27.96
N THR A 197 -29.20 78.54 27.90
CA THR A 197 -28.24 78.88 26.84
C THR A 197 -28.15 77.80 25.76
N GLY A 198 -28.68 76.60 26.01
CA GLY A 198 -28.72 75.51 25.04
C GLY A 198 -29.92 75.59 24.08
N PRO A 199 -30.12 74.55 23.24
CA PRO A 199 -31.24 74.51 22.30
C PRO A 199 -32.56 74.63 23.05
N LYS A 200 -33.38 75.59 22.63
CA LYS A 200 -34.67 75.88 23.21
C LYS A 200 -35.64 76.31 22.12
N THR A 201 -36.88 75.89 22.25
CA THR A 201 -37.94 76.19 21.28
C THR A 201 -39.19 76.67 21.98
N ARG A 202 -39.97 77.48 21.27
CA ARG A 202 -41.34 77.83 21.64
C ARG A 202 -42.37 77.04 20.83
N ASP A 203 -41.90 76.25 19.87
CA ASP A 203 -42.77 75.40 19.07
C ASP A 203 -43.13 74.17 19.89
N CYS A 204 -44.42 73.83 19.90
CA CYS A 204 -44.89 72.67 20.64
C CYS A 204 -44.29 71.39 20.01
N PRO A 205 -43.57 70.56 20.79
CA PRO A 205 -43.06 69.30 20.28
C PRO A 205 -44.22 68.43 19.79
N GLU A 206 -44.08 67.76 18.64
CA GLU A 206 -45.15 66.96 18.01
C GLU A 206 -45.87 66.01 19.01
N LYS A 207 -45.11 65.38 19.92
CA LYS A 207 -45.67 64.48 20.95
C LYS A 207 -46.56 65.15 22.00
N ARG A 208 -46.63 66.49 22.03
CA ARG A 208 -47.42 67.30 22.96
C ARG A 208 -48.37 68.29 22.26
N GLU A 209 -48.46 68.24 20.94
CA GLU A 209 -49.20 69.21 20.11
C GLU A 209 -50.64 69.46 20.59
N SER A 210 -51.36 68.40 20.99
CA SER A 210 -52.74 68.51 21.50
C SER A 210 -52.87 69.37 22.76
N ARG A 211 -51.84 69.41 23.62
CA ARG A 211 -51.88 70.23 24.84
C ARG A 211 -51.66 71.71 24.57
N CYS A 212 -50.81 72.06 23.60
CA CYS A 212 -50.49 73.45 23.29
C CYS A 212 -51.62 74.13 22.51
N VAL A 213 -52.32 73.38 21.63
CA VAL A 213 -53.43 73.92 20.82
C VAL A 213 -54.64 74.31 21.67
N ASP A 214 -54.93 73.57 22.75
CA ASP A 214 -56.14 73.78 23.56
C ASP A 214 -56.05 74.99 24.50
N ASN A 215 -54.85 75.54 24.78
CA ASN A 215 -54.69 76.68 25.68
C ASN A 215 -53.42 77.52 25.37
N PRO A 216 -53.41 78.29 24.26
CA PRO A 216 -52.21 78.98 23.76
C PRO A 216 -51.69 80.11 24.66
N ALA A 217 -52.40 80.43 25.76
CA ALA A 217 -52.03 81.51 26.67
C ALA A 217 -51.29 81.01 27.93
N LEU A 218 -50.99 79.71 28.04
CA LEU A 218 -50.35 79.12 29.21
C LEU A 218 -49.17 78.18 28.82
N TRP A 219 -48.01 78.81 28.61
CA TRP A 219 -46.62 78.28 28.69
C TRP A 219 -46.14 77.24 27.64
N ASP A 220 -45.69 77.71 26.46
CA ASP A 220 -45.07 76.88 25.40
C ASP A 220 -43.54 76.83 25.43
N TYR A 221 -42.89 76.85 26.60
CA TYR A 221 -41.43 76.98 26.68
C TYR A 221 -40.74 75.63 26.86
N PHE A 222 -39.98 75.18 25.86
CA PHE A 222 -39.26 73.90 25.89
C PHE A 222 -37.75 74.09 25.73
N ILE A 223 -36.98 73.34 26.51
CA ILE A 223 -35.53 73.24 26.37
C ILE A 223 -35.15 71.81 26.05
N THR A 224 -34.04 71.63 25.32
CA THR A 224 -33.42 70.32 25.15
C THR A 224 -32.29 70.21 26.16
N ARG A 225 -32.37 69.21 27.04
CA ARG A 225 -31.32 68.90 28.01
C ARG A 225 -30.61 67.63 27.57
N GLN A 226 -29.29 67.71 27.49
CA GLN A 226 -28.43 66.54 27.37
C GLN A 226 -28.10 66.08 28.79
N ASP A 227 -28.48 64.85 29.13
CA ASP A 227 -28.03 64.23 30.38
C ASP A 227 -26.55 63.80 30.24
N PRO A 228 -25.75 63.82 31.32
CA PRO A 228 -24.32 63.54 31.26
C PRO A 228 -24.08 62.09 30.80
N CYS A 229 -23.03 61.90 30.01
CA CYS A 229 -22.63 60.56 29.59
C CYS A 229 -22.12 59.76 30.79
N THR A 230 -22.32 58.44 30.72
CA THR A 230 -21.79 57.49 31.69
C THR A 230 -20.78 56.57 31.00
N THR A 231 -19.74 56.16 31.70
CA THR A 231 -18.78 55.16 31.21
C THR A 231 -19.15 53.80 31.74
N GLU A 232 -19.23 52.80 30.86
CA GLU A 232 -19.35 51.40 31.24
C GLU A 232 -18.04 50.68 30.87
N THR A 233 -17.57 49.80 31.76
CA THR A 233 -16.40 48.96 31.48
C THR A 233 -16.85 47.52 31.38
N VAL A 234 -16.56 46.89 30.24
CA VAL A 234 -16.85 45.49 29.98
C VAL A 234 -15.56 44.73 29.76
N ILE A 235 -15.56 43.45 30.15
CA ILE A 235 -14.45 42.55 29.88
C ILE A 235 -14.71 41.88 28.54
N GLU A 236 -13.79 42.08 27.59
CA GLU A 236 -13.83 41.43 26.29
C GLU A 236 -12.62 40.52 26.12
N SER A 237 -12.84 39.28 25.66
CA SER A 237 -11.75 38.34 25.39
C SER A 237 -11.25 38.49 23.95
N THR A 238 -9.96 38.72 23.77
CA THR A 238 -9.37 38.94 22.45
C THR A 238 -7.96 38.36 22.33
N TRP A 239 -7.54 38.08 21.09
CA TRP A 239 -6.16 37.69 20.80
C TRP A 239 -5.26 38.91 20.87
N THR A 240 -4.44 38.98 21.92
CA THR A 240 -3.49 40.07 22.11
C THR A 240 -2.08 39.62 21.78
N ARG A 241 -1.32 40.46 21.07
CA ARG A 241 0.09 40.21 20.77
C ARG A 241 0.90 40.35 22.04
N MET A 242 1.54 39.27 22.47
CA MET A 242 2.38 39.24 23.67
C MET A 242 3.81 39.67 23.37
N ARG A 243 4.38 39.15 22.28
CA ARG A 243 5.78 39.39 21.89
C ARG A 243 6.05 39.05 20.43
N ASP A 244 7.28 39.31 19.98
CA ASP A 244 7.79 38.83 18.69
C ASP A 244 8.04 37.32 18.74
N ALA A 245 7.69 36.62 17.67
CA ALA A 245 8.01 35.21 17.52
C ALA A 245 9.50 35.03 17.19
N VAL A 246 10.08 33.95 17.69
CA VAL A 246 11.47 33.60 17.43
C VAL A 246 11.59 33.01 16.03
N TRP A 247 12.44 33.61 15.20
CA TRP A 247 12.78 33.05 13.90
C TRP A 247 13.73 31.86 14.07
N VAL A 248 13.28 30.69 13.64
CA VAL A 248 14.11 29.51 13.47
C VAL A 248 14.64 29.53 12.04
N PRO A 249 15.96 29.67 11.82
CA PRO A 249 16.51 29.73 10.47
C PRO A 249 16.28 28.41 9.72
N PRO A 250 16.21 28.45 8.38
CA PRO A 250 16.24 27.25 7.55
C PRO A 250 17.42 26.37 7.96
N SER A 251 17.18 25.07 8.10
CA SER A 251 18.24 24.10 8.38
C SER A 251 18.27 23.04 7.30
N THR A 252 19.47 22.64 6.90
CA THR A 252 19.69 21.45 6.09
C THR A 252 19.86 20.28 7.03
N ALA A 253 18.80 19.48 7.16
CA ALA A 253 18.88 18.21 7.86
C ALA A 253 19.09 17.11 6.80
N LEU A 254 20.00 16.17 7.04
CA LEU A 254 20.03 14.94 6.24
C LEU A 254 18.80 14.12 6.61
N SER A 255 17.94 13.80 5.64
CA SER A 255 17.08 12.62 5.78
C SER A 255 17.98 11.41 5.67
N ILE A 256 18.09 10.65 6.76
CA ILE A 256 18.67 9.31 6.73
C ILE A 256 17.55 8.44 6.16
N GLU A 257 17.67 8.09 4.87
CA GLU A 257 16.69 7.24 4.20
C GLU A 257 17.16 5.78 4.28
N SER A 258 16.19 4.88 4.42
CA SER A 258 16.33 3.50 4.87
C SER A 258 15.99 2.49 3.76
N TRP A 259 16.07 1.20 4.09
CA TRP A 259 15.54 0.13 3.26
C TRP A 259 14.00 0.16 3.21
N GLN A 260 13.45 0.65 2.10
CA GLN A 260 12.02 0.86 1.91
C GLN A 260 11.37 -0.28 1.10
N PRO A 261 10.04 -0.47 1.17
CA PRO A 261 9.35 -1.41 0.29
C PRO A 261 9.58 -1.08 -1.18
N LEU A 262 9.54 -2.10 -2.04
CA LEU A 262 9.48 -1.84 -3.47
C LEU A 262 8.17 -1.11 -3.78
N THR A 263 8.27 -0.02 -4.54
CA THR A 263 7.14 0.84 -4.90
C THR A 263 6.97 0.88 -6.41
N GLY A 264 5.74 0.80 -6.88
CA GLY A 264 5.46 0.87 -8.32
C GLY A 264 5.99 2.15 -8.97
N GLY A 265 6.45 2.03 -10.21
CA GLY A 265 7.06 3.14 -10.96
C GLY A 265 8.53 3.41 -10.67
N VAL A 266 9.14 2.78 -9.65
CA VAL A 266 10.59 2.89 -9.38
C VAL A 266 11.33 1.75 -10.07
N THR A 267 12.06 2.06 -11.14
CA THR A 267 12.69 1.06 -12.03
C THR A 267 14.20 0.93 -11.90
N GLU A 268 14.86 1.93 -11.32
CA GLU A 268 16.31 1.94 -11.12
C GLU A 268 16.70 2.36 -9.70
N PRO A 269 16.18 1.67 -8.66
CA PRO A 269 16.69 1.92 -7.31
C PRO A 269 18.20 1.62 -7.26
N PRO A 270 18.98 2.22 -6.34
CA PRO A 270 20.38 1.89 -6.15
C PRO A 270 20.59 0.39 -5.89
N HIS A 271 19.76 -0.18 -5.02
CA HIS A 271 19.82 -1.57 -4.60
C HIS A 271 18.42 -2.14 -4.37
N VAL A 272 18.26 -3.45 -4.62
CA VAL A 272 17.11 -4.26 -4.20
C VAL A 272 17.65 -5.49 -3.49
N GLU A 273 17.22 -5.72 -2.26
CA GLU A 273 17.69 -6.81 -1.41
C GLU A 273 16.51 -7.63 -0.86
N CYS A 274 16.78 -8.85 -0.38
CA CYS A 274 15.78 -9.75 0.17
C CYS A 274 16.15 -10.31 1.54
N LEU A 275 15.12 -10.68 2.30
CA LEU A 275 15.30 -11.33 3.61
C LEU A 275 15.96 -12.71 3.48
N ASN A 276 15.75 -13.40 2.35
CA ASN A 276 16.26 -14.76 2.13
C ASN A 276 17.79 -14.82 2.24
N ASP A 277 18.51 -13.77 1.81
CA ASP A 277 19.97 -13.68 1.93
C ASP A 277 20.39 -13.60 3.39
N VAL A 278 19.76 -12.70 4.17
CA VAL A 278 20.01 -12.56 5.61
C VAL A 278 19.68 -13.85 6.36
N ALA A 279 18.52 -14.46 6.07
CA ALA A 279 18.06 -15.68 6.73
C ALA A 279 18.94 -16.89 6.41
N SER A 280 19.56 -16.90 5.23
CA SER A 280 20.45 -17.99 4.78
C SER A 280 21.93 -17.72 5.03
N GLY A 281 22.27 -16.56 5.61
CA GLY A 281 23.66 -16.16 5.84
C GLY A 281 24.46 -15.90 4.56
N ILE A 282 23.79 -15.49 3.49
CA ILE A 282 24.40 -15.17 2.20
C ILE A 282 24.82 -13.70 2.23
N THR A 283 26.12 -13.45 2.03
CA THR A 283 26.69 -12.09 2.04
C THR A 283 26.96 -11.55 0.64
N ASN A 284 26.63 -12.30 -0.41
CA ASN A 284 26.94 -11.92 -1.78
C ASN A 284 25.93 -10.89 -2.27
N ASN A 285 26.38 -9.68 -2.60
CA ASN A 285 25.53 -8.61 -3.12
C ASN A 285 25.71 -8.42 -4.63
N GLY A 286 26.21 -9.44 -5.34
CA GLY A 286 26.43 -9.37 -6.78
C GLY A 286 27.53 -8.39 -7.22
N SER A 287 27.57 -8.11 -8.52
CA SER A 287 28.62 -7.28 -9.11
C SER A 287 28.47 -5.79 -8.75
N GLY A 288 29.59 -5.14 -8.42
CA GLY A 288 29.64 -3.71 -8.11
C GLY A 288 29.25 -3.35 -6.68
N THR A 289 28.96 -4.32 -5.81
CA THR A 289 28.66 -4.10 -4.39
C THR A 289 29.45 -5.12 -3.56
N GLY A 290 30.15 -4.64 -2.53
CA GLY A 290 30.96 -5.50 -1.65
C GLY A 290 30.07 -6.46 -0.84
N PRO A 291 30.65 -7.55 -0.29
CA PRO A 291 29.89 -8.50 0.50
C PRO A 291 29.44 -7.88 1.83
N GLY A 292 28.26 -8.27 2.30
CA GLY A 292 27.68 -7.81 3.57
C GLY A 292 26.16 -7.93 3.59
N TYR A 293 25.56 -7.52 4.70
CA TYR A 293 24.11 -7.50 4.91
C TYR A 293 23.59 -6.07 4.95
N PRO A 294 22.35 -5.83 4.51
CA PRO A 294 21.66 -4.54 4.67
C PRO A 294 21.77 -3.96 6.08
N GLN A 295 22.09 -2.67 6.14
CA GLN A 295 22.04 -1.84 7.35
C GLN A 295 20.97 -0.77 7.16
N ASP A 296 20.11 -0.61 8.16
CA ASP A 296 19.05 0.39 8.16
C ASP A 296 19.48 1.66 8.89
N ASP A 297 18.82 2.79 8.61
CA ASP A 297 19.12 4.09 9.24
C ASP A 297 20.61 4.52 9.15
N VAL A 298 21.24 4.22 8.03
CA VAL A 298 22.63 4.60 7.72
C VAL A 298 22.72 5.60 6.57
N GLN A 299 23.85 6.32 6.46
CA GLN A 299 24.11 7.19 5.32
C GLN A 299 24.41 6.36 4.06
N THR A 300 24.04 6.92 2.90
CA THR A 300 24.42 6.39 1.58
C THR A 300 25.93 6.11 1.54
N GLY A 301 26.31 4.93 1.06
CA GLY A 301 27.66 4.36 1.09
C GLY A 301 27.90 3.36 2.23
N ASN A 302 27.00 3.28 3.22
CA ASN A 302 27.11 2.35 4.35
C ASN A 302 25.97 1.31 4.38
N GLU A 303 25.27 1.13 3.26
CA GLU A 303 24.09 0.27 3.13
C GLU A 303 24.34 -1.19 3.49
N TYR A 304 25.60 -1.62 3.47
CA TYR A 304 26.00 -2.99 3.76
C TYR A 304 27.05 -3.04 4.87
N GLY A 305 26.81 -3.90 5.84
CA GLY A 305 27.67 -4.15 6.99
C GLY A 305 28.00 -5.64 7.15
N PRO A 306 28.98 -5.98 8.01
CA PRO A 306 29.45 -7.36 8.15
C PRO A 306 28.45 -8.30 8.85
N ASN A 307 27.47 -7.75 9.59
CA ASN A 307 26.50 -8.52 10.37
C ASN A 307 25.07 -8.14 9.99
N PRO A 308 24.10 -9.07 10.08
CA PRO A 308 22.68 -8.74 9.93
C PRO A 308 22.26 -7.65 10.90
N ASP A 309 21.56 -6.63 10.39
CA ASP A 309 21.01 -5.56 11.21
C ASP A 309 19.67 -6.01 11.84
N PRO A 310 19.57 -6.13 13.17
CA PRO A 310 18.34 -6.56 13.83
C PRO A 310 17.23 -5.48 13.81
N SER A 311 17.55 -4.23 13.51
CA SER A 311 16.59 -3.13 13.41
C SER A 311 15.88 -3.07 12.06
N MET A 312 16.41 -3.79 11.07
CA MET A 312 15.94 -3.76 9.69
C MET A 312 14.50 -4.25 9.56
N ASN A 313 13.60 -3.36 9.16
CA ASN A 313 12.19 -3.69 9.01
C ASN A 313 11.91 -4.25 7.61
N TRP A 314 11.90 -5.58 7.49
CA TRP A 314 11.57 -6.27 6.25
C TRP A 314 10.08 -6.23 5.86
N GLY A 315 9.17 -5.96 6.81
CA GLY A 315 7.73 -6.02 6.60
C GLY A 315 7.18 -7.45 6.58
N THR A 316 5.94 -7.63 6.08
CA THR A 316 5.20 -8.90 6.16
C THR A 316 4.80 -9.51 4.81
N GLY A 317 4.95 -8.79 3.70
CA GLY A 317 4.54 -9.25 2.37
C GLY A 317 5.68 -9.89 1.58
N ALA A 318 5.40 -11.03 0.95
CA ALA A 318 6.31 -11.65 -0.01
C ALA A 318 6.34 -10.87 -1.32
N TYR A 319 7.45 -11.01 -2.05
CA TYR A 319 7.60 -10.48 -3.39
C TYR A 319 7.92 -11.63 -4.33
N THR A 320 7.16 -11.76 -5.41
CA THR A 320 7.55 -12.65 -6.48
C THR A 320 8.24 -11.87 -7.58
N PHE A 321 9.45 -12.28 -7.93
CA PHE A 321 10.27 -11.78 -9.02
C PHE A 321 10.13 -12.67 -10.25
N TYR A 322 10.09 -12.06 -11.43
CA TYR A 322 9.99 -12.70 -12.73
C TYR A 322 10.98 -12.07 -13.70
N THR A 323 11.63 -12.88 -14.52
CA THR A 323 12.45 -12.37 -15.63
C THR A 323 11.57 -11.98 -16.80
N GLY A 324 12.06 -11.05 -17.65
CA GLY A 324 11.39 -10.78 -18.92
C GLY A 324 11.27 -12.04 -19.80
N HIS A 325 12.28 -12.90 -19.78
CA HIS A 325 12.28 -14.15 -20.54
C HIS A 325 11.16 -15.11 -20.12
N TYR A 326 10.96 -15.30 -18.82
CA TYR A 326 9.85 -16.07 -18.27
C TYR A 326 8.48 -15.52 -18.70
N LEU A 327 8.35 -14.18 -18.72
CA LEU A 327 7.09 -13.55 -19.12
C LEU A 327 6.82 -13.68 -20.62
N ASP A 328 7.87 -13.74 -21.45
CA ASP A 328 7.71 -14.04 -22.87
C ASP A 328 7.17 -15.47 -23.04
N TRP A 329 7.74 -16.47 -22.37
CA TRP A 329 7.19 -17.85 -22.34
C TRP A 329 5.73 -17.88 -21.86
N TYR A 330 5.44 -17.25 -20.72
CA TYR A 330 4.11 -17.30 -20.10
C TYR A 330 3.02 -16.70 -20.99
N TYR A 331 3.34 -15.65 -21.74
CA TYR A 331 2.40 -14.94 -22.61
C TYR A 331 2.53 -15.32 -24.10
N ASP A 332 3.34 -16.31 -24.45
CA ASP A 332 3.45 -16.79 -25.81
C ASP A 332 2.35 -17.83 -26.09
N ASP A 333 1.23 -17.35 -26.61
CA ASP A 333 0.09 -18.19 -27.01
C ASP A 333 0.44 -19.12 -28.20
N SER A 334 1.55 -18.89 -28.91
CA SER A 334 1.97 -19.79 -30.00
C SER A 334 2.58 -21.10 -29.48
N LEU A 335 2.93 -21.16 -28.19
CA LEU A 335 3.39 -22.37 -27.51
C LEU A 335 2.23 -23.25 -27.02
N GLU A 336 0.98 -22.79 -27.12
CA GLU A 336 -0.17 -23.58 -26.69
C GLU A 336 -0.42 -24.76 -27.65
N GLU A 337 -0.27 -25.97 -27.12
CA GLU A 337 -0.53 -27.21 -27.82
C GLU A 337 -1.29 -28.21 -26.94
N PRO A 338 -1.99 -29.20 -27.52
CA PRO A 338 -2.54 -30.31 -26.75
C PRO A 338 -1.40 -31.11 -26.10
N ARG A 339 -1.48 -31.33 -24.78
CA ARG A 339 -0.50 -32.16 -24.03
C ARG A 339 -1.19 -33.25 -23.23
N SER A 340 -0.56 -34.41 -23.08
CA SER A 340 -1.15 -35.49 -22.29
C SER A 340 -1.13 -35.15 -20.80
N ARG A 341 -2.10 -35.65 -20.02
CA ARG A 341 -2.12 -35.48 -18.56
C ARG A 341 -0.84 -36.00 -17.89
N ILE A 342 -0.22 -37.06 -18.42
CA ILE A 342 1.06 -37.58 -17.87
C ILE A 342 2.22 -36.62 -18.09
N ASP A 343 2.33 -35.99 -19.26
CA ASP A 343 3.39 -35.02 -19.54
C ASP A 343 3.26 -33.79 -18.62
N ILE A 344 2.02 -33.31 -18.43
CA ILE A 344 1.73 -32.19 -17.53
C ILE A 344 2.11 -32.56 -16.08
N ALA A 345 1.75 -33.77 -15.63
CA ALA A 345 2.09 -34.23 -14.29
C ALA A 345 3.61 -34.34 -14.07
N GLN A 346 4.35 -34.84 -15.07
CA GLN A 346 5.81 -34.92 -15.02
C GLN A 346 6.46 -33.54 -14.88
N ASP A 347 5.92 -32.53 -15.56
CA ASP A 347 6.44 -31.16 -15.47
C ASP A 347 6.18 -30.50 -14.12
N VAL A 348 4.96 -30.66 -13.59
CA VAL A 348 4.59 -30.11 -12.28
C VAL A 348 5.48 -30.71 -11.19
N VAL A 349 5.66 -32.03 -11.21
CA VAL A 349 6.52 -32.72 -10.24
C VAL A 349 7.97 -32.30 -10.41
N SER A 350 8.47 -32.21 -11.64
CA SER A 350 9.84 -31.75 -11.92
C SER A 350 10.09 -30.33 -11.39
N THR A 351 9.11 -29.44 -11.57
CA THR A 351 9.18 -28.07 -11.06
C THR A 351 9.20 -28.04 -9.53
N ILE A 352 8.29 -28.79 -8.88
CA ILE A 352 8.25 -28.89 -7.41
C ILE A 352 9.57 -29.42 -6.86
N MET A 353 10.16 -30.45 -7.49
CA MET A 353 11.44 -31.02 -7.08
C MET A 353 12.57 -29.98 -7.18
N ARG A 354 12.64 -29.20 -8.26
CA ARG A 354 13.67 -28.16 -8.45
C ARG A 354 13.54 -27.02 -7.45
N SER A 355 12.30 -26.56 -7.19
CA SER A 355 12.06 -25.44 -6.27
C SER A 355 12.21 -25.80 -4.79
N ASN A 356 12.40 -27.09 -4.44
CA ASN A 356 12.48 -27.56 -3.05
C ASN A 356 13.69 -28.47 -2.79
N PRO A 357 14.94 -27.97 -2.91
CA PRO A 357 16.15 -28.78 -2.71
C PRO A 357 16.28 -29.36 -1.28
N GLY A 358 15.57 -28.76 -0.31
CA GLY A 358 15.48 -29.23 1.07
C GLY A 358 14.61 -30.48 1.28
N VAL A 359 13.88 -30.95 0.27
CA VAL A 359 12.97 -32.11 0.33
C VAL A 359 13.57 -33.27 -0.46
N ASP A 360 13.51 -34.49 0.10
CA ASP A 360 13.87 -35.72 -0.58
C ASP A 360 12.64 -36.34 -1.25
N PHE A 361 12.69 -36.56 -2.56
CA PHE A 361 11.59 -37.15 -3.33
C PHE A 361 11.93 -38.59 -3.75
N GLY A 362 11.01 -39.51 -3.47
CA GLY A 362 10.97 -40.84 -4.09
C GLY A 362 9.96 -40.83 -5.22
N LEU A 363 10.29 -41.52 -6.32
CA LEU A 363 9.38 -41.72 -7.44
C LEU A 363 9.00 -43.20 -7.54
N MET A 364 7.73 -43.47 -7.75
CA MET A 364 7.20 -44.81 -8.02
C MET A 364 6.26 -44.73 -9.21
N GLU A 365 6.38 -45.69 -10.11
CA GLU A 365 5.44 -45.88 -11.22
C GLU A 365 4.42 -46.94 -10.80
N PHE A 366 3.14 -46.63 -11.01
CA PHE A 366 2.03 -47.54 -10.83
C PHE A 366 1.39 -47.79 -12.19
N ASN A 367 1.58 -49.00 -12.71
CA ASN A 367 0.95 -49.42 -13.94
C ASN A 367 -0.27 -50.30 -13.64
N SER A 368 -1.46 -49.74 -13.82
CA SER A 368 -2.69 -50.52 -13.83
C SER A 368 -2.99 -51.01 -15.24
N ASN A 369 -2.27 -52.05 -15.66
CA ASN A 369 -2.62 -52.81 -16.84
C ASN A 369 -3.97 -53.52 -16.58
N GLN A 370 -5.09 -52.81 -16.74
CA GLN A 370 -6.40 -53.43 -16.81
C GLN A 370 -6.41 -54.28 -18.08
N GLY A 371 -6.33 -55.59 -17.87
CA GLY A 371 -6.16 -56.57 -18.92
C GLY A 371 -7.14 -56.40 -20.08
N SER A 372 -6.62 -56.67 -21.28
CA SER A 372 -7.27 -56.61 -22.60
C SER A 372 -7.44 -55.17 -23.12
N SER A 373 -6.48 -54.62 -23.86
CA SER A 373 -6.18 -55.09 -25.21
C SER A 373 -4.93 -54.38 -25.75
N ASN A 374 -4.13 -55.12 -26.52
CA ASN A 374 -2.90 -54.72 -27.19
C ASN A 374 -2.88 -53.25 -27.62
N HIS A 375 -1.81 -52.51 -27.33
CA HIS A 375 -0.93 -51.88 -28.32
C HIS A 375 0.39 -51.50 -27.61
N GLY A 376 1.49 -52.07 -28.11
CA GLY A 376 2.84 -51.56 -27.87
C GLY A 376 3.33 -50.80 -29.09
#